data_AF-X6NYU5-F1
#
_entry.id   AF-X6NYU5-F1
#
_cell.length_a   1.000
_cell.length_b   1.000
_cell.length_c   1.000
_cell.angle_alpha   90.00
_cell.angle_beta   90.00
_cell.angle_gamma   90.00
#
_symmetry.space_group_name_H-M   'P 1'
#
loop_
_entity.id
_entity.type
_entity.pdbx_description
1 polymer ?
#
loop_
_entity_poly.entity_id
_entity_poly.type
_entity_poly.pdbx_seq_one_letter_code
_entity_poly.pdbx_strand_id
1 'polypeptide(L)'
;MNNKDMYNFVLIDKTKCKGGMQDNNSNNNNTNTANEEDKKYEKEIKILTQLFSDSINKEELKKKIINNNGNIELVLKELVQLFIENEVYLSCFITTDIFFFLKQEQKQENIMNIFDNNNKSIKREMEKSEIGEIKPGINLQGYCINEMCLASKAKLPAWINIGFNNITFISDKTSFNCLDCKKETVTSIVKAMFYNSEHSICASGDSISVKDNNYQCSYSIKSGLSYELKANKIKQHAKSIEDLRERSENAMNSIEIKNLVTELQKYEITVVKPPSLKGNERLLEKIQADYGGDFNQAFDIGRFTILCDNPTKLQTAVTVMKKAEQFNLVVSEDKDFFDKKSKTHHRFHNIKLYVPKHDVYIEMQATLKKFTTLEGYTVIENPKLSHSFYEHIRAWKPKNQKEEKLKQPSDETLTKINDIICEWIDEKEIKKIANRYKPHSEIRILKPPQLKGINEEEINSQKDTVLKLTKFVYDQLCKFNPKEMKGQAVYKNIMGEMNPASCADVISILKKSRKQELEEDTTILQALETYIPLQANNYLYIDSDDNEKNDSYDCHQRIINLLVEQKEENKNDQQQQQV
;
A
#
# COMPACT_ATOMS: atom_id res chain seq x y z
N MET A 1 55.75 -12.18 6.48
CA MET A 1 56.67 -11.76 5.40
C MET A 1 55.82 -11.30 4.21
N ASN A 2 55.96 -10.01 3.90
CA ASN A 2 55.67 -9.27 2.66
C ASN A 2 54.27 -9.29 2.02
N ASN A 3 53.49 -8.28 2.45
CA ASN A 3 52.61 -7.47 1.59
C ASN A 3 53.43 -6.74 0.51
N LYS A 4 52.94 -6.74 -0.74
CA LYS A 4 52.90 -5.62 -1.69
C LYS A 4 52.38 -6.14 -3.01
N ASP A 5 51.30 -5.53 -3.53
CA ASP A 5 51.37 -4.89 -4.84
C ASP A 5 50.18 -3.93 -5.00
N MET A 6 50.56 -2.68 -5.26
CA MET A 6 49.75 -1.47 -5.26
C MET A 6 49.64 -1.04 -6.72
N TYR A 7 48.43 -1.00 -7.26
CA TYR A 7 48.14 -0.56 -8.62
C TYR A 7 48.30 0.97 -8.73
N ASN A 8 49.24 1.41 -9.56
CA ASN A 8 49.33 2.78 -10.07
C ASN A 8 48.62 2.87 -11.42
N PHE A 9 47.54 3.64 -11.51
CA PHE A 9 46.99 4.10 -12.79
C PHE A 9 47.21 5.61 -12.92
N VAL A 10 47.98 5.99 -13.92
CA VAL A 10 48.24 7.36 -14.35
C VAL A 10 47.24 7.69 -15.46
N LEU A 11 46.40 8.70 -15.26
CA LEU A 11 45.51 9.26 -16.27
C LEU A 11 46.12 10.57 -16.79
N ILE A 12 46.56 10.57 -18.05
CA ILE A 12 46.97 11.77 -18.79
C ILE A 12 45.85 12.05 -19.79
N ASP A 13 45.11 13.14 -19.59
CA ASP A 13 44.24 13.70 -20.63
C ASP A 13 44.76 15.10 -21.00
N LYS A 14 45.22 15.24 -22.25
CA LYS A 14 45.58 16.52 -22.86
C LYS A 14 44.42 16.97 -23.74
N THR A 15 43.71 18.00 -23.31
CA THR A 15 42.78 18.76 -24.13
C THR A 15 43.53 19.58 -25.18
N LYS A 16 43.05 19.56 -26.43
CA LYS A 16 43.42 20.50 -27.48
C LYS A 16 42.15 21.13 -28.03
N CYS A 17 41.90 22.39 -27.67
CA CYS A 17 40.98 23.27 -28.38
C CYS A 17 41.70 23.87 -29.59
N LYS A 18 41.05 23.86 -30.76
CA LYS A 18 41.39 24.75 -31.87
C LYS A 18 40.11 25.40 -32.37
N GLY A 19 39.99 26.70 -32.12
CA GLY A 19 39.10 27.59 -32.85
C GLY A 19 39.63 27.84 -34.25
N GLY A 20 38.72 28.06 -35.18
CA GLY A 20 38.99 28.45 -36.56
C GLY A 20 37.82 29.30 -37.05
N MET A 21 38.11 30.58 -37.25
CA MET A 21 37.25 31.65 -37.73
C MET A 21 37.65 31.90 -39.19
N GLN A 22 36.69 31.91 -40.14
CA GLN A 22 36.80 32.63 -41.44
C GLN A 22 35.51 32.53 -42.30
N ASP A 23 34.85 33.68 -42.39
CA ASP A 23 34.14 34.40 -43.47
C ASP A 23 33.60 33.75 -44.77
N ASN A 24 32.29 33.97 -44.97
CA ASN A 24 31.53 34.46 -46.14
C ASN A 24 31.97 34.13 -47.58
N ASN A 25 31.07 33.49 -48.35
CA ASN A 25 30.68 34.00 -49.67
C ASN A 25 29.27 33.53 -50.11
N SER A 26 28.57 34.37 -50.86
CA SER A 26 27.12 34.35 -51.13
C SER A 26 26.68 33.54 -52.37
N ASN A 27 25.39 33.19 -52.32
CA ASN A 27 24.38 33.13 -53.40
C ASN A 27 24.00 31.79 -54.08
N ASN A 28 22.67 31.61 -54.11
CA ASN A 28 21.80 30.83 -54.99
C ASN A 28 21.78 29.30 -54.75
N ASN A 29 20.64 28.61 -54.62
CA ASN A 29 19.25 28.88 -54.99
C ASN A 29 18.25 28.09 -54.11
N ASN A 30 17.05 28.65 -54.01
CA ASN A 30 15.81 28.07 -53.48
C ASN A 30 15.51 26.65 -53.99
N THR A 31 15.43 25.70 -53.04
CA THR A 31 14.49 24.55 -52.97
C THR A 31 14.93 23.66 -51.80
N ASN A 32 14.68 24.03 -50.54
CA ASN A 32 14.93 23.15 -49.37
C ASN A 32 14.28 23.61 -48.05
N THR A 33 13.26 24.48 -48.07
CA THR A 33 12.64 25.01 -46.84
C THR A 33 11.85 23.97 -46.02
N ALA A 34 11.52 22.81 -46.58
CA ALA A 34 10.81 21.75 -45.83
C ALA A 34 11.72 20.95 -44.87
N ASN A 35 13.05 21.00 -45.03
CA ASN A 35 13.97 20.17 -44.23
C ASN A 35 14.69 20.92 -43.09
N GLU A 36 14.63 22.25 -43.04
CA GLU A 36 15.26 23.02 -41.97
C GLU A 36 14.39 23.13 -40.72
N GLU A 37 13.06 23.23 -40.87
CA GLU A 37 12.14 23.21 -39.73
C GLU A 37 12.18 21.87 -38.99
N ASP A 38 12.47 20.77 -39.70
CA ASP A 38 12.56 19.42 -39.16
C ASP A 38 13.72 19.23 -38.18
N LYS A 39 14.81 19.98 -38.33
CA LYS A 39 15.95 19.92 -37.43
C LYS A 39 15.85 20.90 -36.26
N LYS A 40 14.98 21.90 -36.35
CA LYS A 40 14.92 23.01 -35.39
C LYS A 40 14.56 22.56 -33.97
N TYR A 41 13.78 21.48 -33.82
CA TYR A 41 13.26 21.02 -32.53
C TYR A 41 13.67 19.58 -32.16
N GLU A 42 14.73 19.06 -32.77
CA GLU A 42 15.11 17.64 -32.64
C GLU A 42 15.46 17.26 -31.18
N LYS A 43 16.10 18.18 -30.43
CA LYS A 43 16.46 17.97 -29.02
C LYS A 43 15.23 17.93 -28.12
N GLU A 44 14.31 18.87 -28.32
CA GLU A 44 13.06 19.01 -27.58
C GLU A 44 12.15 17.81 -27.81
N ILE A 45 12.02 17.37 -29.07
CA ILE A 45 11.28 16.16 -29.43
C ILE A 45 11.88 14.93 -28.72
N LYS A 46 13.21 14.77 -28.74
CA LYS A 46 13.87 13.63 -28.09
C LYS A 46 13.63 13.60 -26.58
N ILE A 47 13.71 14.75 -25.92
CA ILE A 47 13.47 14.88 -24.47
C ILE A 47 12.00 14.58 -24.14
N LEU A 48 11.06 15.16 -24.88
CA LEU A 48 9.63 14.98 -24.64
C LEU A 48 9.17 13.54 -24.96
N THR A 49 9.69 12.90 -26.01
CA THR A 49 9.44 11.48 -26.24
C THR A 49 9.99 10.61 -25.11
N GLN A 50 11.12 10.97 -24.50
CA GLN A 50 11.64 10.25 -23.34
C GLN A 50 10.78 10.46 -22.07
N LEU A 51 10.25 11.67 -21.87
CA LEU A 51 9.37 12.02 -20.75
C LEU A 51 8.00 11.34 -20.83
N PHE A 52 7.39 11.32 -22.02
CA PHE A 52 6.04 10.79 -22.23
C PHE A 52 6.02 9.36 -22.79
N SER A 53 7.19 8.76 -23.01
CA SER A 53 7.37 7.38 -23.51
C SER A 53 6.48 7.09 -24.73
N ASP A 54 5.86 5.91 -24.78
CA ASP A 54 5.02 5.47 -25.91
C ASP A 54 3.63 6.13 -25.96
N SER A 55 3.35 7.05 -25.02
CA SER A 55 2.03 7.64 -24.85
C SER A 55 1.68 8.71 -25.89
N ILE A 56 2.67 9.20 -26.65
CA ILE A 56 2.44 10.11 -27.78
C ILE A 56 3.36 9.77 -28.96
N ASN A 57 2.80 9.78 -30.17
CA ASN A 57 3.58 9.60 -31.38
C ASN A 57 4.48 10.82 -31.65
N LYS A 58 5.73 10.58 -32.04
CA LYS A 58 6.71 11.61 -32.42
C LYS A 58 6.18 12.65 -33.42
N GLU A 59 5.39 12.23 -34.40
CA GLU A 59 4.81 13.14 -35.41
C GLU A 59 3.73 14.06 -34.83
N GLU A 60 2.94 13.56 -33.89
CA GLU A 60 1.92 14.35 -33.20
C GLU A 60 2.56 15.38 -32.27
N LEU A 61 3.61 14.96 -31.54
CA LEU A 61 4.41 15.84 -30.72
C LEU A 61 5.07 16.96 -31.54
N LYS A 62 5.60 16.62 -32.72
CA LYS A 62 6.18 17.58 -33.66
C LYS A 62 5.15 18.61 -34.12
N LYS A 63 3.94 18.19 -34.50
CA LYS A 63 2.83 19.10 -34.85
C LYS A 63 2.48 20.04 -33.70
N LYS A 64 2.41 19.54 -32.46
CA LYS A 64 2.12 20.37 -31.28
C LYS A 64 3.21 21.41 -31.02
N ILE A 65 4.48 21.06 -31.20
CA ILE A 65 5.60 22.01 -31.08
C ILE A 65 5.53 23.09 -32.16
N ILE A 66 5.26 22.71 -33.41
CA ILE A 66 5.11 23.66 -34.52
C ILE A 66 3.93 24.60 -34.28
N ASN A 67 2.76 24.07 -33.89
CA ASN A 67 1.55 24.86 -33.60
C ASN A 67 1.76 25.87 -32.46
N ASN A 68 2.63 25.55 -31.51
CA ASN A 68 2.98 26.41 -30.39
C ASN A 68 4.24 27.27 -30.67
N ASN A 69 4.66 27.39 -31.93
CA ASN A 69 5.83 28.17 -32.38
C ASN A 69 7.13 27.81 -31.61
N GLY A 70 7.27 26.55 -31.16
CA GLY A 70 8.41 26.10 -30.37
C GLY A 70 8.32 26.36 -28.86
N ASN A 71 7.19 26.88 -28.34
CA ASN A 71 7.03 27.10 -26.90
C ASN A 71 6.74 25.78 -26.17
N ILE A 72 7.78 25.19 -25.57
CA ILE A 72 7.71 23.90 -24.89
C ILE A 72 6.80 23.89 -23.66
N GLU A 73 6.67 25.03 -22.97
CA GLU A 73 5.78 25.12 -21.80
C GLU A 73 4.31 24.93 -22.20
N LEU A 74 3.87 25.52 -23.31
CA LEU A 74 2.51 25.34 -23.83
C LEU A 74 2.27 23.91 -24.31
N VAL A 75 3.25 23.32 -24.98
CA VAL A 75 3.19 21.91 -25.41
C VAL A 75 3.03 20.98 -24.20
N LEU A 76 3.79 21.20 -23.12
CA LEU A 76 3.67 20.42 -21.89
C LEU A 76 2.29 20.56 -21.24
N LYS A 77 1.73 21.78 -21.19
CA LYS A 77 0.37 22.02 -20.67
C LYS A 77 -0.69 21.28 -21.49
N GLU A 78 -0.60 21.31 -22.82
CA GLU A 78 -1.49 20.55 -23.70
C GLU A 78 -1.37 19.04 -23.49
N LEU A 79 -0.16 18.51 -23.35
CA LEU A 79 0.05 17.08 -23.14
C LEU A 79 -0.54 16.63 -21.80
N VAL A 80 -0.25 17.36 -20.71
CA VAL A 80 -0.81 17.07 -19.39
C VAL A 80 -2.34 17.11 -19.40
N GLN A 81 -2.93 18.11 -20.06
CA GLN A 81 -4.38 18.19 -20.22
C GLN A 81 -4.95 16.96 -20.96
N LEU A 82 -4.29 16.53 -22.03
CA LEU A 82 -4.67 15.36 -22.82
C LEU A 82 -4.58 14.06 -22.01
N PHE A 83 -3.61 13.95 -21.08
CA PHE A 83 -3.55 12.82 -20.13
C PHE A 83 -4.66 12.86 -19.08
N ILE A 84 -4.97 14.03 -18.55
CA ILE A 84 -6.06 14.19 -17.57
C ILE A 84 -7.40 13.80 -18.20
N GLU A 85 -7.65 14.22 -19.45
CA GLU A 85 -8.87 13.88 -20.19
C GLU A 85 -8.94 12.38 -20.53
N ASN A 86 -7.80 11.76 -20.87
CA ASN A 86 -7.72 10.33 -21.15
C ASN A 86 -7.80 9.46 -19.88
N GLU A 87 -7.26 9.87 -18.72
CA GLU A 87 -7.44 9.12 -17.46
C GLU A 87 -8.91 9.10 -17.01
N VAL A 88 -9.66 10.16 -17.25
CA VAL A 88 -11.11 10.19 -16.99
C VAL A 88 -11.84 9.20 -17.93
N TYR A 89 -11.41 9.10 -19.18
CA TYR A 89 -11.96 8.14 -20.15
C TYR A 89 -11.55 6.69 -19.86
N LEU A 90 -10.30 6.44 -19.43
CA LEU A 90 -9.79 5.12 -19.08
C LEU A 90 -10.42 4.62 -17.77
N SER A 91 -10.63 5.50 -16.79
CA SER A 91 -11.43 5.21 -15.59
C SER A 91 -12.87 4.82 -15.94
N CYS A 92 -13.45 5.45 -16.96
CA CYS A 92 -14.82 5.14 -17.40
C CYS A 92 -14.92 3.81 -18.18
N PHE A 93 -13.91 3.46 -18.99
CA PHE A 93 -13.89 2.21 -19.76
C PHE A 93 -13.44 1.00 -18.94
N ILE A 94 -12.42 1.16 -18.08
CA ILE A 94 -11.95 0.11 -17.17
C ILE A 94 -13.05 -0.27 -16.18
N THR A 95 -13.85 0.70 -15.69
CA THR A 95 -14.98 0.37 -14.81
C THR A 95 -16.08 -0.41 -15.51
N THR A 96 -16.38 -0.13 -16.79
CA THR A 96 -17.38 -0.91 -17.55
C THR A 96 -16.90 -2.31 -17.95
N ASP A 97 -15.63 -2.46 -18.36
CA ASP A 97 -15.10 -3.75 -18.80
C ASP A 97 -14.75 -4.67 -17.61
N ILE A 98 -14.24 -4.13 -16.50
CA ILE A 98 -14.09 -4.90 -15.25
C ILE A 98 -15.46 -5.31 -14.69
N PHE A 99 -16.48 -4.44 -14.77
CA PHE A 99 -17.84 -4.79 -14.37
C PHE A 99 -18.43 -5.90 -15.24
N PHE A 100 -18.09 -5.95 -16.53
CA PHE A 100 -18.50 -7.03 -17.43
C PHE A 100 -17.76 -8.36 -17.15
N PHE A 101 -16.47 -8.29 -16.79
CA PHE A 101 -15.66 -9.47 -16.44
C PHE A 101 -16.06 -10.09 -15.09
N LEU A 102 -16.27 -9.27 -14.04
CA LEU A 102 -16.72 -9.74 -12.72
C LEU A 102 -18.08 -10.44 -12.76
N LYS A 103 -18.92 -10.11 -13.74
CA LYS A 103 -20.25 -10.71 -13.94
C LYS A 103 -20.19 -12.09 -14.63
N GLN A 104 -19.06 -12.48 -15.23
CA GLN A 104 -18.91 -13.82 -15.82
C GLN A 104 -18.52 -14.89 -14.79
N GLU A 105 -17.79 -14.56 -13.72
CA GLU A 105 -17.38 -15.56 -12.72
C GLU A 105 -18.52 -16.04 -11.81
N GLN A 106 -19.55 -15.21 -11.59
CA GLN A 106 -20.75 -15.64 -10.84
C GLN A 106 -21.60 -16.69 -11.58
N LYS A 107 -21.39 -16.91 -12.89
CA LYS A 107 -22.19 -17.86 -13.70
C LYS A 107 -21.86 -19.34 -13.44
N GLN A 108 -20.75 -19.66 -12.78
CA GLN A 108 -20.39 -21.06 -12.51
C GLN A 108 -20.83 -21.61 -11.14
N GLU A 109 -21.25 -20.78 -10.19
CA GLU A 109 -21.63 -21.24 -8.83
C GLU A 109 -23.13 -21.59 -8.65
N ASN A 110 -24.01 -21.28 -9.61
CA ASN A 110 -25.47 -21.49 -9.46
C ASN A 110 -26.03 -22.79 -10.08
N ILE A 111 -25.17 -23.74 -10.48
CA ILE A 111 -25.61 -25.06 -10.96
C ILE A 111 -25.12 -26.14 -9.99
N MET A 112 -25.82 -26.32 -8.86
CA MET A 112 -26.06 -27.64 -8.24
C MET A 112 -26.82 -27.48 -6.94
N ASN A 113 -28.14 -27.47 -7.02
CA ASN A 113 -29.02 -28.14 -6.07
C ASN A 113 -30.42 -28.17 -6.68
N ILE A 114 -30.76 -29.29 -7.32
CA ILE A 114 -32.09 -29.94 -7.42
C ILE A 114 -31.81 -31.26 -8.15
N PHE A 115 -31.74 -32.36 -7.40
CA PHE A 115 -32.09 -33.67 -7.93
C PHE A 115 -33.33 -34.12 -7.17
N ASP A 116 -34.49 -33.89 -7.77
CA ASP A 116 -35.58 -34.84 -7.70
C ASP A 116 -36.45 -34.78 -8.96
N ASN A 117 -36.85 -35.96 -9.42
CA ASN A 117 -37.41 -36.28 -10.74
C ASN A 117 -38.72 -35.56 -11.08
N ASN A 118 -38.78 -34.88 -12.24
CA ASN A 118 -39.62 -35.24 -13.40
C ASN A 118 -39.80 -34.07 -14.40
N ASN A 119 -39.67 -34.41 -15.68
CA ASN A 119 -39.78 -33.55 -16.86
C ASN A 119 -40.92 -32.51 -16.85
N LYS A 120 -40.55 -31.24 -17.01
CA LYS A 120 -41.28 -30.24 -17.80
C LYS A 120 -40.28 -29.21 -18.35
N SER A 121 -40.39 -28.90 -19.64
CA SER A 121 -39.52 -28.03 -20.42
C SER A 121 -39.06 -26.77 -19.66
N ILE A 122 -37.79 -26.74 -19.27
CA ILE A 122 -37.18 -25.60 -18.58
C ILE A 122 -36.98 -24.47 -19.61
N LYS A 123 -37.86 -23.47 -19.59
CA LYS A 123 -37.56 -22.16 -20.17
C LYS A 123 -36.41 -21.58 -19.37
N ARG A 124 -35.26 -21.37 -20.03
CA ARG A 124 -34.11 -20.66 -19.48
C ARG A 124 -34.56 -19.24 -19.12
N GLU A 125 -34.81 -18.96 -17.85
CA GLU A 125 -35.01 -17.58 -17.39
C GLU A 125 -33.72 -16.79 -17.67
N MET A 126 -33.82 -15.73 -18.47
CA MET A 126 -32.70 -14.80 -18.64
C MET A 126 -32.44 -14.13 -17.28
N GLU A 127 -31.23 -14.29 -16.74
CA GLU A 127 -30.78 -13.60 -15.54
C GLU A 127 -31.04 -12.10 -15.68
N LYS A 128 -31.98 -11.59 -14.88
CA LYS A 128 -32.28 -10.16 -14.83
C LYS A 128 -31.08 -9.45 -14.22
N SER A 129 -30.64 -8.37 -14.83
CA SER A 129 -29.58 -7.55 -14.23
C SER A 129 -30.10 -6.91 -12.93
N GLU A 130 -29.28 -6.92 -11.89
CA GLU A 130 -29.60 -6.35 -10.58
C GLU A 130 -28.68 -5.15 -10.30
N ILE A 131 -29.13 -4.20 -9.47
CA ILE A 131 -28.35 -3.00 -9.11
C ILE A 131 -28.06 -3.02 -7.61
N GLY A 132 -26.85 -2.63 -7.23
CA GLY A 132 -26.41 -2.53 -5.84
C GLY A 132 -25.43 -3.63 -5.44
N GLU A 133 -24.79 -3.45 -4.28
CA GLU A 133 -23.78 -4.36 -3.75
C GLU A 133 -24.33 -5.08 -2.51
N ILE A 134 -24.13 -6.39 -2.44
CA ILE A 134 -24.36 -7.17 -1.23
C ILE A 134 -23.17 -6.95 -0.29
N LYS A 135 -23.46 -6.57 0.96
CA LYS A 135 -22.46 -6.37 2.02
C LYS A 135 -22.84 -7.16 3.27
N PRO A 136 -21.90 -7.38 4.22
CA PRO A 136 -22.22 -8.12 5.44
C PRO A 136 -23.42 -7.56 6.21
N GLY A 137 -24.24 -8.45 6.78
CA GLY A 137 -25.48 -8.14 7.48
C GLY A 137 -26.74 -8.32 6.61
N ILE A 138 -27.76 -7.50 6.86
CA ILE A 138 -29.06 -7.56 6.18
C ILE A 138 -28.96 -6.84 4.83
N ASN A 139 -29.39 -7.51 3.76
CA ASN A 139 -29.55 -6.94 2.43
C ASN A 139 -30.99 -7.18 1.96
N LEU A 140 -31.68 -6.12 1.53
CA LEU A 140 -33.06 -6.19 1.04
C LEU A 140 -33.06 -5.96 -0.47
N GLN A 141 -33.90 -6.70 -1.19
CA GLN A 141 -34.13 -6.51 -2.62
C GLN A 141 -35.54 -6.00 -2.85
N GLY A 142 -35.67 -4.88 -3.55
CA GLY A 142 -36.97 -4.29 -3.93
C GLY A 142 -36.92 -3.55 -5.26
N TYR A 143 -37.96 -2.78 -5.55
CA TYR A 143 -38.08 -2.01 -6.79
C TYR A 143 -38.18 -0.52 -6.52
N CYS A 144 -37.45 0.28 -7.28
CA CYS A 144 -37.51 1.73 -7.18
C CYS A 144 -38.78 2.27 -7.88
N ILE A 145 -39.57 3.09 -7.19
CA ILE A 145 -40.77 3.75 -7.74
C ILE A 145 -40.50 5.15 -8.32
N ASN A 146 -39.28 5.67 -8.16
CA ASN A 146 -38.93 6.97 -8.74
C ASN A 146 -38.79 6.84 -10.26
N GLU A 147 -39.77 7.33 -11.01
CA GLU A 147 -39.80 7.24 -12.49
C GLU A 147 -38.56 7.87 -13.16
N MET A 148 -37.87 8.79 -12.48
CA MET A 148 -36.64 9.42 -12.99
C MET A 148 -35.38 8.56 -12.75
N CYS A 149 -35.44 7.55 -11.88
CA CYS A 149 -34.35 6.65 -11.53
C CYS A 149 -34.12 5.61 -12.64
N LEU A 150 -32.86 5.32 -12.97
CA LEU A 150 -32.51 4.35 -14.01
C LEU A 150 -32.97 2.95 -13.65
N ALA A 151 -32.82 2.56 -12.37
CA ALA A 151 -33.29 1.27 -11.86
C ALA A 151 -34.81 1.09 -12.06
N SER A 152 -35.60 2.15 -11.84
CA SER A 152 -37.05 2.12 -12.04
C SER A 152 -37.43 2.00 -13.52
N LYS A 153 -36.83 2.84 -14.38
CA LYS A 153 -37.07 2.83 -15.84
C LYS A 153 -36.79 1.47 -16.47
N ALA A 154 -35.72 0.82 -16.03
CA ALA A 154 -35.32 -0.50 -16.50
C ALA A 154 -36.00 -1.66 -15.73
N LYS A 155 -36.84 -1.37 -14.72
CA LYS A 155 -37.50 -2.34 -13.84
C LYS A 155 -36.52 -3.34 -13.22
N LEU A 156 -35.33 -2.87 -12.87
CA LEU A 156 -34.27 -3.68 -12.29
C LEU A 156 -34.45 -3.76 -10.77
N PRO A 157 -34.34 -4.95 -10.16
CA PRO A 157 -34.33 -5.07 -8.72
C PRO A 157 -33.09 -4.37 -8.14
N ALA A 158 -33.28 -3.66 -7.03
CA ALA A 158 -32.25 -2.92 -6.34
C ALA A 158 -31.97 -3.53 -4.96
N TRP A 159 -30.69 -3.82 -4.68
CA TRP A 159 -30.20 -4.23 -3.38
C TRP A 159 -29.95 -3.03 -2.48
N ILE A 160 -30.39 -3.13 -1.24
CA ILE A 160 -30.19 -2.16 -0.16
C ILE A 160 -29.47 -2.89 0.98
N ASN A 161 -28.28 -2.42 1.34
CA ASN A 161 -27.60 -2.93 2.53
C ASN A 161 -28.00 -2.13 3.76
N ILE A 162 -28.54 -2.82 4.76
CA ILE A 162 -28.88 -2.27 6.08
C ILE A 162 -27.74 -2.51 7.07
N GLY A 163 -26.89 -3.50 6.82
CA GLY A 163 -25.76 -3.87 7.68
C GLY A 163 -26.17 -4.74 8.87
N PHE A 164 -25.39 -4.70 9.94
CA PHE A 164 -25.66 -5.43 11.18
C PHE A 164 -26.64 -4.64 12.05
N ASN A 165 -27.93 -4.91 11.90
CA ASN A 165 -28.98 -4.16 12.59
C ASN A 165 -30.19 -5.06 12.91
N ASN A 166 -31.13 -4.50 13.68
CA ASN A 166 -32.46 -5.04 13.89
C ASN A 166 -33.45 -4.10 13.21
N ILE A 167 -34.22 -4.59 12.25
CA ILE A 167 -35.24 -3.79 11.56
C ILE A 167 -36.58 -4.49 11.58
N THR A 168 -37.63 -3.68 11.58
CA THR A 168 -39.00 -4.13 11.35
C THR A 168 -39.55 -3.35 10.17
N PHE A 169 -40.19 -4.02 9.22
CA PHE A 169 -40.79 -3.36 8.07
C PHE A 169 -42.01 -4.13 7.55
N ILE A 170 -42.94 -3.40 6.95
CA ILE A 170 -44.05 -3.97 6.17
C ILE A 170 -43.63 -3.96 4.70
N SER A 171 -43.62 -5.12 4.05
CA SER A 171 -42.96 -5.35 2.77
C SER A 171 -43.41 -4.48 1.60
N ASP A 172 -44.67 -4.05 1.60
CA ASP A 172 -45.29 -3.22 0.54
C ASP A 172 -45.53 -1.76 0.95
N LYS A 173 -45.38 -1.42 2.24
CA LYS A 173 -45.61 -0.06 2.75
C LYS A 173 -44.33 0.69 3.09
N THR A 174 -43.26 -0.03 3.38
CA THR A 174 -42.00 0.57 3.82
C THR A 174 -41.14 0.91 2.62
N SER A 175 -40.58 2.13 2.63
CA SER A 175 -39.64 2.61 1.62
C SER A 175 -38.21 2.57 2.14
N PHE A 176 -37.26 2.41 1.23
CA PHE A 176 -35.82 2.44 1.54
C PHE A 176 -35.07 3.29 0.51
N ASN A 177 -33.90 3.78 0.90
CA ASN A 177 -33.05 4.60 0.04
C ASN A 177 -32.54 3.78 -1.17
N CYS A 178 -32.87 4.25 -2.37
CA CYS A 178 -32.34 3.73 -3.62
C CYS A 178 -30.90 4.20 -3.80
N LEU A 179 -29.96 3.29 -4.06
CA LEU A 179 -28.55 3.66 -4.28
C LEU A 179 -28.35 4.53 -5.53
N ASP A 180 -29.19 4.36 -6.56
CA ASP A 180 -29.08 5.10 -7.81
C ASP A 180 -29.57 6.56 -7.65
N CYS A 181 -30.80 6.76 -7.18
CA CYS A 181 -31.35 8.12 -7.05
C CYS A 181 -31.21 8.76 -5.66
N LYS A 182 -30.68 8.04 -4.67
CA LYS A 182 -30.48 8.46 -3.26
C LYS A 182 -31.75 8.92 -2.54
N LYS A 183 -32.93 8.57 -3.06
CA LYS A 183 -34.23 8.88 -2.46
C LYS A 183 -34.83 7.61 -1.85
N GLU A 184 -35.68 7.81 -0.84
CA GLU A 184 -36.41 6.74 -0.16
C GLU A 184 -37.56 6.21 -1.03
N THR A 185 -37.21 5.49 -2.08
CA THR A 185 -38.14 5.12 -3.17
C THR A 185 -38.06 3.66 -3.55
N VAL A 186 -37.25 2.85 -2.88
CA VAL A 186 -37.32 1.39 -3.07
C VAL A 186 -38.42 0.84 -2.19
N THR A 187 -39.46 0.29 -2.81
CA THR A 187 -40.61 -0.34 -2.16
C THR A 187 -40.73 -1.78 -2.62
N SER A 188 -41.80 -2.46 -2.20
CA SER A 188 -42.15 -3.81 -2.65
C SER A 188 -40.98 -4.77 -2.47
N ILE A 189 -40.53 -4.90 -1.23
CA ILE A 189 -39.42 -5.79 -0.88
C ILE A 189 -39.84 -7.22 -1.16
N VAL A 190 -39.11 -7.89 -2.06
CA VAL A 190 -39.41 -9.25 -2.52
C VAL A 190 -38.46 -10.29 -1.95
N LYS A 191 -37.28 -9.86 -1.48
CA LYS A 191 -36.25 -10.76 -0.97
C LYS A 191 -35.46 -10.09 0.15
N ALA A 192 -35.09 -10.88 1.15
CA ALA A 192 -34.09 -10.54 2.15
C ALA A 192 -32.93 -11.53 2.05
N MET A 193 -31.70 -11.04 2.06
CA MET A 193 -30.49 -11.83 2.09
C MET A 193 -29.64 -11.44 3.28
N PHE A 194 -29.28 -12.41 4.09
CA PHE A 194 -28.31 -12.26 5.16
C PHE A 194 -26.96 -12.74 4.65
N TYR A 195 -25.92 -11.96 4.89
CA TYR A 195 -24.58 -12.24 4.40
C TYR A 195 -23.54 -12.10 5.50
N ASN A 196 -22.69 -13.12 5.69
CA ASN A 196 -21.62 -13.18 6.70
C ASN A 196 -22.09 -12.72 8.11
N SER A 197 -23.23 -13.24 8.56
CA SER A 197 -23.88 -12.84 9.81
C SER A 197 -24.59 -14.01 10.50
N GLU A 198 -24.67 -13.96 11.83
CA GLU A 198 -25.70 -14.69 12.56
C GLU A 198 -26.99 -13.89 12.49
N HIS A 199 -28.09 -14.53 12.07
CA HIS A 199 -29.32 -13.82 11.81
C HIS A 199 -30.58 -14.53 12.29
N SER A 200 -31.64 -13.75 12.37
CA SER A 200 -32.99 -14.25 12.52
C SER A 200 -33.99 -13.47 11.69
N ILE A 201 -35.02 -14.16 11.21
CA ILE A 201 -36.15 -13.61 10.47
C ILE A 201 -37.45 -14.15 11.04
N CYS A 202 -38.44 -13.28 11.23
CA CYS A 202 -39.79 -13.64 11.67
C CYS A 202 -40.80 -12.82 10.86
N ALA A 203 -41.82 -13.48 10.29
CA ALA A 203 -42.94 -12.80 9.64
C ALA A 203 -44.13 -12.68 10.60
N SER A 204 -44.96 -11.65 10.43
CA SER A 204 -46.19 -11.47 11.17
C SER A 204 -47.14 -12.64 10.90
N GLY A 205 -47.44 -13.41 11.94
CA GLY A 205 -48.26 -14.62 11.88
C GLY A 205 -47.47 -15.92 12.09
N ASP A 206 -46.14 -15.87 12.02
CA ASP A 206 -45.30 -17.01 12.37
C ASP A 206 -45.11 -17.06 13.89
N SER A 207 -45.23 -18.25 14.48
CA SER A 207 -45.01 -18.46 15.92
C SER A 207 -43.53 -18.62 16.28
N ILE A 208 -42.66 -18.88 15.30
CA ILE A 208 -41.24 -19.22 15.52
C ILE A 208 -40.38 -18.40 14.56
N SER A 209 -39.41 -17.66 15.12
CA SER A 209 -38.35 -17.01 14.34
C SER A 209 -37.38 -18.06 13.80
N VAL A 210 -37.06 -17.98 12.50
CA VAL A 210 -35.95 -18.77 11.94
C VAL A 210 -34.64 -18.14 12.37
N LYS A 211 -33.72 -18.92 12.94
CA LYS A 211 -32.35 -18.52 13.31
C LYS A 211 -31.37 -19.35 12.52
N ASP A 212 -30.34 -18.71 11.98
CA ASP A 212 -29.33 -19.36 11.14
C ASP A 212 -28.02 -18.55 11.19
N ASN A 213 -26.92 -19.16 10.77
CA ASN A 213 -25.59 -18.58 10.68
C ASN A 213 -24.83 -19.00 9.41
N ASN A 214 -25.56 -19.46 8.37
CA ASN A 214 -25.01 -19.62 7.03
C ASN A 214 -24.49 -18.27 6.47
N TYR A 215 -23.35 -18.31 5.78
CA TYR A 215 -22.66 -17.15 5.21
C TYR A 215 -23.51 -16.40 4.19
N GLN A 216 -24.43 -17.10 3.54
CA GLN A 216 -25.39 -16.50 2.63
C GLN A 216 -26.72 -17.25 2.78
N CYS A 217 -27.76 -16.54 3.22
CA CYS A 217 -29.09 -17.10 3.35
C CYS A 217 -30.12 -16.14 2.74
N SER A 218 -30.96 -16.64 1.83
CA SER A 218 -31.96 -15.85 1.11
C SER A 218 -33.37 -16.28 1.47
N TYR A 219 -34.22 -15.32 1.79
CA TYR A 219 -35.62 -15.52 2.12
C TYR A 219 -36.50 -14.73 1.17
N SER A 220 -37.53 -15.38 0.64
CA SER A 220 -38.59 -14.70 -0.13
C SER A 220 -39.50 -13.93 0.82
N ILE A 221 -39.75 -12.66 0.50
CA ILE A 221 -40.58 -11.75 1.28
C ILE A 221 -41.96 -11.65 0.62
N LYS A 222 -43.02 -11.95 1.37
CA LYS A 222 -44.40 -11.87 0.89
C LYS A 222 -44.91 -10.44 1.07
N SER A 223 -45.60 -9.94 0.05
CA SER A 223 -46.26 -8.63 0.08
C SER A 223 -47.29 -8.55 1.21
N GLY A 224 -47.38 -7.41 1.89
CA GLY A 224 -48.40 -7.12 2.91
C GLY A 224 -48.11 -7.65 4.32
N LEU A 225 -47.08 -8.47 4.51
CA LEU A 225 -46.67 -8.95 5.83
C LEU A 225 -45.65 -8.00 6.48
N SER A 226 -45.67 -7.95 7.81
CA SER A 226 -44.62 -7.32 8.61
C SER A 226 -43.51 -8.33 8.87
N TYR A 227 -42.26 -7.92 8.77
CA TYR A 227 -41.08 -8.75 9.04
C TYR A 227 -40.23 -8.11 10.11
N GLU A 228 -39.74 -8.91 11.05
CA GLU A 228 -38.67 -8.57 11.97
C GLU A 228 -37.40 -9.30 11.55
N LEU A 229 -36.37 -8.54 11.19
CA LEU A 229 -35.06 -9.06 10.78
C LEU A 229 -34.00 -8.61 11.78
N LYS A 230 -33.10 -9.51 12.14
CA LYS A 230 -31.95 -9.24 12.99
C LYS A 230 -30.71 -9.88 12.39
N ALA A 231 -29.63 -9.12 12.28
CA ALA A 231 -28.32 -9.64 11.89
C ALA A 231 -27.23 -9.10 12.81
N ASN A 232 -26.42 -10.01 13.35
CA ASN A 232 -25.27 -9.70 14.19
C ASN A 232 -24.00 -10.14 13.48
N LYS A 233 -22.89 -9.47 13.79
CA LYS A 233 -21.56 -9.98 13.43
C LYS A 233 -21.39 -11.34 14.09
N ILE A 234 -20.88 -12.31 13.35
CA ILE A 234 -20.50 -13.61 13.92
C ILE A 234 -19.49 -13.41 15.04
N LYS A 235 -19.65 -14.17 16.12
CA LYS A 235 -18.75 -14.16 17.29
C LYS A 235 -18.63 -15.58 17.82
N GLN A 236 -17.51 -15.89 18.46
CA GLN A 236 -17.41 -17.13 19.23
C GLN A 236 -18.45 -17.14 20.36
N HIS A 237 -18.91 -18.33 20.74
CA HIS A 237 -19.93 -18.52 21.77
C HIS A 237 -19.33 -18.92 23.13
N ALA A 238 -18.05 -18.65 23.32
CA ALA A 238 -17.34 -19.06 24.52
C ALA A 238 -17.67 -18.18 25.73
N LYS A 239 -17.59 -18.78 26.92
CA LYS A 239 -17.83 -18.12 28.21
C LYS A 239 -16.56 -17.54 28.82
N SER A 240 -15.40 -18.09 28.47
CA SER A 240 -14.07 -17.59 28.86
C SER A 240 -13.05 -17.93 27.76
N ILE A 241 -11.81 -17.46 27.93
CA ILE A 241 -10.70 -17.77 27.01
C ILE A 241 -10.33 -19.26 27.10
N GLU A 242 -10.37 -19.84 28.30
CA GLU A 242 -10.09 -21.26 28.53
C GLU A 242 -11.15 -22.14 27.85
N ASP A 243 -12.43 -21.78 28.02
CA ASP A 243 -13.56 -22.44 27.32
C ASP A 243 -13.41 -22.32 25.80
N LEU A 244 -13.02 -21.15 25.29
CA LEU A 244 -12.78 -20.95 23.86
C LEU A 244 -11.65 -21.85 23.34
N ARG A 245 -10.55 -21.97 24.07
CA ARG A 245 -9.42 -22.83 23.70
C ARG A 245 -9.81 -24.29 23.72
N GLU A 246 -10.47 -24.74 24.77
CA GLU A 246 -10.91 -26.13 24.92
C GLU A 246 -11.87 -26.52 23.79
N ARG A 247 -12.89 -25.71 23.52
CA ARG A 247 -13.83 -25.93 22.41
C ARG A 247 -13.12 -25.91 21.06
N SER A 248 -12.19 -24.98 20.84
CA SER A 248 -11.42 -24.91 19.60
C SER A 248 -10.58 -26.16 19.38
N GLU A 249 -9.86 -26.64 20.40
CA GLU A 249 -9.05 -27.87 20.29
C GLU A 249 -9.95 -29.08 20.00
N ASN A 250 -11.06 -29.21 20.73
CA ASN A 250 -12.03 -30.29 20.55
C ASN A 250 -12.62 -30.27 19.13
N ALA A 251 -13.02 -29.08 18.64
CA ALA A 251 -13.54 -28.89 17.30
C ALA A 251 -12.51 -29.23 16.22
N MET A 252 -11.26 -28.78 16.36
CA MET A 252 -10.19 -29.10 15.41
C MET A 252 -9.86 -30.60 15.34
N ASN A 253 -10.12 -31.34 16.41
CA ASN A 253 -9.91 -32.79 16.49
C ASN A 253 -11.16 -33.63 16.21
N SER A 254 -12.29 -32.97 15.95
CA SER A 254 -13.59 -33.58 15.71
C SER A 254 -13.61 -34.42 14.42
N ILE A 255 -14.58 -35.33 14.31
CA ILE A 255 -14.69 -36.22 13.15
C ILE A 255 -15.13 -35.45 11.91
N GLU A 256 -15.94 -34.41 12.11
CA GLU A 256 -16.45 -33.48 11.11
C GLU A 256 -15.27 -32.80 10.38
N ILE A 257 -14.30 -32.26 11.14
CA ILE A 257 -13.10 -31.65 10.58
C ILE A 257 -12.17 -32.67 9.94
N LYS A 258 -11.97 -33.84 10.56
CA LYS A 258 -11.15 -34.92 9.98
C LYS A 258 -11.68 -35.39 8.62
N ASN A 259 -13.00 -35.49 8.47
CA ASN A 259 -13.64 -35.87 7.21
C ASN A 259 -13.43 -34.80 6.14
N LEU A 260 -13.61 -33.52 6.47
CA LEU A 260 -13.34 -32.41 5.56
C LEU A 260 -11.85 -32.40 5.13
N VAL A 261 -10.93 -32.58 6.07
CA VAL A 261 -9.49 -32.64 5.78
C VAL A 261 -9.15 -33.83 4.88
N THR A 262 -9.75 -35.00 5.13
CA THR A 262 -9.57 -36.19 4.30
C THR A 262 -10.09 -35.95 2.89
N GLU A 263 -11.23 -35.28 2.72
CA GLU A 263 -11.76 -34.93 1.41
C GLU A 263 -10.83 -33.97 0.66
N LEU A 264 -10.32 -32.91 1.31
CA LEU A 264 -9.33 -32.02 0.71
C LEU A 264 -8.05 -32.77 0.27
N GLN A 265 -7.58 -33.70 1.10
CA GLN A 265 -6.40 -34.51 0.80
C GLN A 265 -6.57 -35.43 -0.42
N LYS A 266 -7.80 -35.86 -0.77
CA LYS A 266 -8.05 -36.63 -2.01
C LYS A 266 -7.70 -35.86 -3.27
N TYR A 267 -7.77 -34.53 -3.22
CA TYR A 267 -7.36 -33.64 -4.32
C TYR A 267 -5.90 -33.19 -4.20
N GLU A 268 -5.10 -33.89 -3.39
CA GLU A 268 -3.69 -33.57 -3.10
C GLU A 268 -3.51 -32.14 -2.55
N ILE A 269 -4.49 -31.65 -1.80
CA ILE A 269 -4.40 -30.35 -1.12
C ILE A 269 -3.78 -30.58 0.25
N THR A 270 -2.74 -29.80 0.59
CA THR A 270 -2.07 -29.91 1.88
C THR A 270 -2.83 -29.09 2.93
N VAL A 271 -3.32 -29.74 3.98
CA VAL A 271 -3.97 -29.07 5.12
C VAL A 271 -3.00 -29.10 6.30
N VAL A 272 -2.63 -27.93 6.80
CA VAL A 272 -1.71 -27.79 7.94
C VAL A 272 -2.46 -27.36 9.18
N LYS A 273 -2.49 -28.24 10.18
CA LYS A 273 -2.90 -27.92 11.56
C LYS A 273 -1.69 -27.36 12.31
N PRO A 274 -1.80 -26.24 13.04
CA PRO A 274 -0.73 -25.80 13.94
C PRO A 274 -0.47 -26.87 15.01
N PRO A 275 0.79 -27.05 15.46
CA PRO A 275 1.16 -28.10 16.41
C PRO A 275 0.52 -27.89 17.79
N SER A 276 0.22 -26.65 18.14
CA SER A 276 -0.50 -26.27 19.34
C SER A 276 -1.36 -25.05 19.07
N LEU A 277 -2.40 -24.86 19.89
CA LEU A 277 -3.13 -23.60 19.91
C LEU A 277 -2.18 -22.44 20.22
N LYS A 278 -2.52 -21.26 19.71
CA LYS A 278 -1.80 -20.01 19.95
C LYS A 278 -1.46 -19.82 21.44
N GLY A 279 -0.22 -19.45 21.77
CA GLY A 279 0.20 -19.27 23.17
C GLY A 279 -0.64 -18.23 23.93
N ASN A 280 -0.86 -18.45 25.24
CA ASN A 280 -1.77 -17.64 26.06
C ASN A 280 -1.40 -16.15 26.08
N GLU A 281 -0.12 -15.82 26.31
CA GLU A 281 0.35 -14.43 26.39
C GLU A 281 0.05 -13.67 25.08
N ARG A 282 0.50 -14.23 23.95
CA ARG A 282 0.28 -13.62 22.63
C ARG A 282 -1.20 -13.55 22.25
N LEU A 283 -2.01 -14.51 22.69
CA LEU A 283 -3.46 -14.48 22.47
C LEU A 283 -4.11 -13.36 23.28
N LEU A 284 -3.76 -13.20 24.55
CA LEU A 284 -4.26 -12.14 25.42
C LEU A 284 -3.87 -10.75 24.91
N GLU A 285 -2.60 -10.57 24.53
CA GLU A 285 -2.14 -9.33 23.89
C GLU A 285 -2.94 -9.00 22.64
N LYS A 286 -3.18 -10.01 21.78
CA LYS A 286 -3.97 -9.85 20.57
C LYS A 286 -5.41 -9.44 20.89
N ILE A 287 -6.07 -10.14 21.81
CA ILE A 287 -7.45 -9.85 22.21
C ILE A 287 -7.58 -8.43 22.75
N GLN A 288 -6.64 -8.02 23.59
CA GLN A 288 -6.61 -6.67 24.15
C GLN A 288 -6.35 -5.60 23.08
N ALA A 289 -5.40 -5.85 22.17
CA ALA A 289 -4.99 -4.88 21.17
C ALA A 289 -6.03 -4.72 20.05
N ASP A 290 -6.62 -5.83 19.59
CA ASP A 290 -7.44 -5.90 18.37
C ASP A 290 -8.93 -5.82 18.64
N TYR A 291 -9.37 -6.42 19.75
CA TYR A 291 -10.78 -6.67 20.04
C TYR A 291 -11.25 -5.96 21.31
N GLY A 292 -10.40 -5.12 21.91
CA GLY A 292 -10.72 -4.36 23.11
C GLY A 292 -11.05 -5.25 24.32
N GLY A 293 -10.49 -6.46 24.38
CA GLY A 293 -10.77 -7.43 25.44
C GLY A 293 -11.87 -8.45 25.09
N ASP A 294 -12.59 -8.28 23.98
CA ASP A 294 -13.63 -9.24 23.55
C ASP A 294 -13.00 -10.47 22.90
N PHE A 295 -12.74 -11.50 23.71
CA PHE A 295 -12.16 -12.76 23.24
C PHE A 295 -13.06 -13.49 22.25
N ASN A 296 -14.36 -13.21 22.21
CA ASN A 296 -15.28 -13.83 21.27
C ASN A 296 -15.09 -13.33 19.82
N GLN A 297 -14.20 -12.36 19.59
CA GLN A 297 -13.79 -11.96 18.24
C GLN A 297 -12.51 -12.67 17.77
N ALA A 298 -11.89 -13.51 18.60
CA ALA A 298 -10.66 -14.24 18.27
C ALA A 298 -10.96 -15.55 17.52
N PHE A 299 -11.03 -15.48 16.19
CA PHE A 299 -11.22 -16.66 15.33
C PHE A 299 -9.93 -17.43 15.02
N ASP A 300 -8.75 -16.83 15.23
CA ASP A 300 -7.46 -17.43 14.88
C ASP A 300 -6.91 -18.42 15.92
N ILE A 301 -7.73 -18.81 16.90
CA ILE A 301 -7.38 -19.83 17.91
C ILE A 301 -7.47 -21.22 17.27
N GLY A 302 -8.64 -21.55 16.73
CA GLY A 302 -8.87 -22.79 15.98
C GLY A 302 -8.70 -22.54 14.48
N ARG A 303 -7.47 -22.61 13.96
CA ARG A 303 -7.18 -22.30 12.56
C ARG A 303 -6.46 -23.43 11.82
N PHE A 304 -6.75 -23.56 10.52
CA PHE A 304 -5.99 -24.39 9.60
C PHE A 304 -5.48 -23.55 8.43
N THR A 305 -4.32 -23.92 7.91
CA THR A 305 -3.78 -23.36 6.68
C THR A 305 -3.90 -24.38 5.56
N ILE A 306 -4.64 -24.03 4.51
CA ILE A 306 -4.84 -24.86 3.32
C ILE A 306 -3.86 -24.38 2.25
N LEU A 307 -2.98 -25.27 1.81
CA LEU A 307 -1.89 -24.96 0.90
C LEU A 307 -2.11 -25.64 -0.45
N CYS A 308 -2.34 -24.83 -1.47
CA CYS A 308 -2.65 -25.26 -2.82
C CYS A 308 -1.46 -25.02 -3.76
N ASP A 309 -1.19 -25.94 -4.68
CA ASP A 309 -0.06 -25.80 -5.62
C ASP A 309 -0.34 -24.76 -6.72
N ASN A 310 -1.60 -24.65 -7.14
CA ASN A 310 -2.03 -23.82 -8.26
C ASN A 310 -3.45 -23.27 -8.04
N PRO A 311 -3.90 -22.27 -8.83
CA PRO A 311 -5.23 -21.67 -8.70
C PRO A 311 -6.38 -22.67 -8.83
N THR A 312 -6.24 -23.70 -9.67
CA THR A 312 -7.28 -24.75 -9.79
C THR A 312 -7.46 -25.51 -8.48
N LYS A 313 -6.38 -25.93 -7.81
CA LYS A 313 -6.46 -26.57 -6.48
C LYS A 313 -7.00 -25.62 -5.41
N LEU A 314 -6.75 -24.32 -5.52
CA LEU A 314 -7.33 -23.31 -4.63
C LEU A 314 -8.85 -23.24 -4.79
N GLN A 315 -9.34 -23.14 -6.03
CA GLN A 315 -10.78 -23.14 -6.32
C GLN A 315 -11.45 -24.45 -5.87
N THR A 316 -10.79 -25.59 -6.08
CA THR A 316 -11.26 -26.89 -5.58
C THR A 316 -11.35 -26.89 -4.06
N ALA A 317 -10.33 -26.37 -3.35
CA ALA A 317 -10.34 -26.28 -1.89
C ALA A 317 -11.53 -25.46 -1.39
N VAL A 318 -11.74 -24.28 -1.97
CA VAL A 318 -12.88 -23.39 -1.66
C VAL A 318 -14.20 -24.10 -1.91
N THR A 319 -14.34 -24.78 -3.04
CA THR A 319 -15.56 -25.52 -3.41
C THR A 319 -15.85 -26.66 -2.42
N VAL A 320 -14.83 -27.41 -1.99
CA VAL A 320 -14.98 -28.47 -0.98
C VAL A 320 -15.38 -27.89 0.37
N MET A 321 -14.74 -26.81 0.81
CA MET A 321 -15.09 -26.13 2.06
C MET A 321 -16.50 -25.51 2.01
N LYS A 322 -16.94 -25.01 0.86
CA LYS A 322 -18.32 -24.49 0.67
C LYS A 322 -19.38 -25.58 0.79
N LYS A 323 -19.02 -26.85 0.57
CA LYS A 323 -19.88 -28.03 0.80
C LYS A 323 -19.81 -28.53 2.25
N ALA A 324 -19.54 -27.64 3.21
CA ALA A 324 -19.39 -27.92 4.64
C ALA A 324 -20.53 -28.76 5.24
N GLU A 325 -21.76 -28.56 4.76
CA GLU A 325 -22.95 -29.27 5.24
C GLU A 325 -22.82 -30.79 5.10
N GLN A 326 -22.11 -31.28 4.07
CA GLN A 326 -21.83 -32.72 3.88
C GLN A 326 -21.02 -33.33 5.03
N PHE A 327 -20.34 -32.49 5.82
CA PHE A 327 -19.51 -32.87 6.96
C PHE A 327 -20.16 -32.47 8.30
N ASN A 328 -21.44 -32.05 8.31
CA ASN A 328 -22.13 -31.48 9.47
C ASN A 328 -21.49 -30.18 9.99
N LEU A 329 -20.98 -29.37 9.08
CA LEU A 329 -20.39 -28.05 9.35
C LEU A 329 -21.21 -26.97 8.66
N VAL A 330 -21.14 -25.73 9.15
CA VAL A 330 -21.82 -24.58 8.52
C VAL A 330 -20.78 -23.58 8.07
N VAL A 331 -20.86 -23.13 6.82
CA VAL A 331 -20.05 -22.01 6.34
C VAL A 331 -20.69 -20.73 6.85
N SER A 332 -20.02 -19.98 7.71
CA SER A 332 -20.59 -18.78 8.34
C SER A 332 -19.96 -17.47 7.91
N GLU A 333 -18.76 -17.53 7.35
CA GLU A 333 -18.15 -16.39 6.68
C GLU A 333 -17.33 -16.86 5.49
N ASP A 334 -17.50 -16.18 4.36
CA ASP A 334 -16.72 -16.39 3.16
C ASP A 334 -16.10 -15.07 2.71
N LYS A 335 -14.76 -15.00 2.67
CA LYS A 335 -14.00 -13.80 2.32
C LYS A 335 -12.83 -14.12 1.42
N ASP A 336 -12.93 -13.65 0.18
CA ASP A 336 -11.86 -13.73 -0.81
C ASP A 336 -11.00 -12.45 -0.81
N PHE A 337 -9.71 -12.62 -0.50
CA PHE A 337 -8.67 -11.58 -0.56
C PHE A 337 -7.58 -11.90 -1.59
N PHE A 338 -7.85 -12.80 -2.54
CA PHE A 338 -6.82 -13.26 -3.48
C PHE A 338 -6.48 -12.20 -4.53
N ASP A 339 -7.51 -11.57 -5.12
CA ASP A 339 -7.36 -10.54 -6.16
C ASP A 339 -7.61 -9.12 -5.65
N LYS A 340 -7.80 -8.97 -4.33
CA LYS A 340 -8.00 -7.67 -3.67
C LYS A 340 -6.81 -7.35 -2.78
N LYS A 341 -6.18 -6.20 -3.00
CA LYS A 341 -5.13 -5.69 -2.10
C LYS A 341 -5.75 -5.36 -0.74
N SER A 342 -5.62 -6.28 0.21
CA SER A 342 -5.94 -6.05 1.62
C SER A 342 -4.91 -5.09 2.23
N LYS A 343 -5.12 -4.59 3.44
CA LYS A 343 -4.15 -3.72 4.13
C LYS A 343 -2.75 -4.34 4.25
N THR A 344 -2.67 -5.66 4.36
CA THR A 344 -1.39 -6.38 4.44
C THR A 344 -0.94 -6.92 3.09
N HIS A 345 -1.73 -6.78 2.03
CA HIS A 345 -1.42 -7.32 0.70
C HIS A 345 -1.20 -8.85 0.69
N HIS A 346 -1.61 -9.57 1.74
CA HIS A 346 -1.58 -11.03 1.70
C HIS A 346 -2.72 -11.56 0.83
N ARG A 347 -2.41 -12.57 0.00
CA ARG A 347 -3.36 -13.27 -0.87
C ARG A 347 -3.83 -14.57 -0.24
N PHE A 348 -5.09 -14.63 0.16
CA PHE A 348 -5.70 -15.81 0.74
C PHE A 348 -7.22 -15.76 0.61
N HIS A 349 -7.84 -16.92 0.70
CA HIS A 349 -9.27 -17.10 0.83
C HIS A 349 -9.56 -17.54 2.25
N ASN A 350 -10.34 -16.77 3.00
CA ASN A 350 -10.67 -17.08 4.39
C ASN A 350 -12.12 -17.54 4.52
N ILE A 351 -12.31 -18.75 5.05
CA ILE A 351 -13.62 -19.32 5.31
C ILE A 351 -13.72 -19.63 6.80
N LYS A 352 -14.78 -19.15 7.46
CA LYS A 352 -15.08 -19.56 8.84
C LYS A 352 -16.14 -20.63 8.84
N LEU A 353 -15.82 -21.75 9.45
CA LEU A 353 -16.73 -22.87 9.61
C LEU A 353 -17.21 -22.91 11.05
N TYR A 354 -18.52 -22.91 11.25
CA TYR A 354 -19.13 -23.22 12.53
C TYR A 354 -19.20 -24.73 12.70
N VAL A 355 -18.82 -25.21 13.88
CA VAL A 355 -18.86 -26.63 14.26
C VAL A 355 -19.98 -26.82 15.29
N PRO A 356 -21.21 -27.18 14.87
CA PRO A 356 -22.39 -27.14 15.73
C PRO A 356 -22.24 -27.95 17.02
N LYS A 357 -21.57 -29.11 16.93
CA LYS A 357 -21.34 -30.02 18.06
C LYS A 357 -20.52 -29.40 19.20
N HIS A 358 -19.60 -28.50 18.87
CA HIS A 358 -18.71 -27.85 19.83
C HIS A 358 -19.08 -26.39 20.08
N ASP A 359 -20.04 -25.87 19.30
CA ASP A 359 -20.56 -24.51 19.39
C ASP A 359 -19.42 -23.47 19.35
N VAL A 360 -18.60 -23.59 18.32
CA VAL A 360 -17.41 -22.76 18.10
C VAL A 360 -17.13 -22.63 16.61
N TYR A 361 -16.52 -21.51 16.22
CA TYR A 361 -16.07 -21.26 14.86
C TYR A 361 -14.58 -21.57 14.71
N ILE A 362 -14.22 -22.19 13.60
CA ILE A 362 -12.83 -22.41 13.17
C ILE A 362 -12.54 -21.65 11.88
N GLU A 363 -11.30 -21.23 11.71
CA GLU A 363 -10.82 -20.50 10.55
C GLU A 363 -10.07 -21.43 9.58
N MET A 364 -10.52 -21.46 8.33
CA MET A 364 -9.87 -22.17 7.23
C MET A 364 -9.30 -21.14 6.24
N GLN A 365 -7.97 -20.98 6.25
CA GLN A 365 -7.31 -20.02 5.37
C GLN A 365 -6.60 -20.74 4.23
N ALA A 366 -7.12 -20.60 3.01
CA ALA A 366 -6.54 -21.17 1.81
C ALA A 366 -5.63 -20.18 1.06
N THR A 367 -4.47 -20.64 0.62
CA THR A 367 -3.53 -19.84 -0.17
C THR A 367 -2.68 -20.73 -1.09
N LEU A 368 -1.93 -20.12 -2.01
CA LEU A 368 -0.96 -20.84 -2.82
C LEU A 368 0.33 -21.07 -2.04
N LYS A 369 0.97 -22.23 -2.24
CA LYS A 369 2.26 -22.57 -1.59
C LYS A 369 3.35 -21.53 -1.84
N LYS A 370 3.36 -20.88 -3.01
CA LYS A 370 4.32 -19.81 -3.32
C LYS A 370 4.12 -18.51 -2.53
N PHE A 371 2.97 -18.34 -1.87
CA PHE A 371 2.61 -17.14 -1.09
C PHE A 371 2.63 -17.36 0.41
N THR A 372 2.67 -18.61 0.88
CA THR A 372 2.63 -18.88 2.32
C THR A 372 3.94 -18.50 3.01
N THR A 373 3.85 -17.99 4.23
CA THR A 373 4.97 -17.75 5.15
C THR A 373 5.02 -18.82 6.26
N LEU A 374 4.33 -19.95 6.07
CA LEU A 374 4.33 -21.02 7.05
C LEU A 374 5.65 -21.80 7.03
N GLU A 375 6.34 -21.81 8.16
CA GLU A 375 7.62 -22.51 8.35
C GLU A 375 7.48 -24.00 8.01
N GLY A 376 8.45 -24.54 7.27
CA GLY A 376 8.42 -25.92 6.75
C GLY A 376 7.68 -26.12 5.42
N TYR A 377 6.86 -25.15 4.98
CA TYR A 377 6.08 -25.24 3.73
C TYR A 377 6.36 -24.12 2.72
N THR A 378 6.99 -23.05 3.18
CA THR A 378 7.30 -21.86 2.38
C THR A 378 8.63 -22.00 1.64
N VAL A 379 8.67 -21.43 0.43
CA VAL A 379 9.91 -21.21 -0.34
C VAL A 379 10.54 -19.85 -0.03
N ILE A 380 9.89 -19.03 0.81
CA ILE A 380 10.32 -17.68 1.14
C ILE A 380 11.37 -17.77 2.23
N GLU A 381 12.55 -17.20 1.97
CA GLU A 381 13.60 -17.10 2.97
C GLU A 381 13.15 -16.23 4.15
N ASN A 382 13.51 -16.66 5.36
CA ASN A 382 13.13 -16.00 6.61
C ASN A 382 11.61 -15.71 6.71
N PRO A 383 10.78 -16.77 6.70
CA PRO A 383 9.33 -16.63 6.55
C PRO A 383 8.65 -15.95 7.73
N LYS A 384 9.29 -15.91 8.91
CA LYS A 384 8.79 -15.21 10.10
C LYS A 384 8.90 -13.69 9.97
N LEU A 385 9.76 -13.17 9.08
CA LEU A 385 10.09 -11.75 9.00
C LEU A 385 8.86 -10.86 8.81
N SER A 386 8.08 -11.09 7.75
CA SER A 386 6.92 -10.24 7.44
C SER A 386 5.88 -10.30 8.56
N HIS A 387 5.60 -11.50 9.06
CA HIS A 387 4.64 -11.71 10.16
C HIS A 387 5.07 -11.00 11.45
N SER A 388 6.33 -11.17 11.87
CA SER A 388 6.86 -10.51 13.06
C SER A 388 6.92 -8.99 12.91
N PHE A 389 7.28 -8.49 11.72
CA PHE A 389 7.31 -7.05 11.45
C PHE A 389 5.90 -6.44 11.52
N TYR A 390 4.92 -7.12 10.92
CA TYR A 390 3.51 -6.75 11.04
C TYR A 390 3.04 -6.68 12.50
N GLU A 391 3.39 -7.67 13.33
CA GLU A 391 3.01 -7.67 14.74
C GLU A 391 3.59 -6.49 15.51
N HIS A 392 4.88 -6.15 15.30
CA HIS A 392 5.48 -4.99 15.93
C HIS A 392 4.82 -3.68 15.49
N ILE A 393 4.59 -3.50 14.18
CA ILE A 393 3.95 -2.28 13.63
C ILE A 393 2.51 -2.16 14.13
N ARG A 394 1.78 -3.28 14.18
CA ARG A 394 0.38 -3.32 14.62
C ARG A 394 0.23 -2.98 16.10
N ALA A 395 1.14 -3.47 16.94
CA ALA A 395 1.15 -3.16 18.37
C ALA A 395 1.52 -1.70 18.65
N TRP A 396 2.14 -1.00 17.70
CA TRP A 396 2.50 0.40 17.82
C TRP A 396 1.26 1.30 17.73
N LYS A 397 0.91 1.92 18.86
CA LYS A 397 -0.12 2.98 18.95
C LYS A 397 0.56 4.34 19.09
N PRO A 398 0.69 5.14 18.01
CA PRO A 398 1.37 6.42 18.05
C PRO A 398 0.72 7.39 19.04
N LYS A 399 1.52 8.02 19.89
CA LYS A 399 1.04 8.99 20.89
C LYS A 399 0.94 10.42 20.36
N ASN A 400 1.61 10.71 19.24
CA ASN A 400 1.71 12.04 18.66
C ASN A 400 2.01 11.95 17.15
N GLN A 401 1.88 13.08 16.45
CA GLN A 401 2.11 13.17 15.00
C GLN A 401 3.54 12.78 14.58
N LYS A 402 4.53 12.94 15.46
CA LYS A 402 5.92 12.54 15.19
C LYS A 402 6.04 11.02 15.14
N GLU A 403 5.40 10.30 16.06
CA GLU A 403 5.35 8.83 16.03
C GLU A 403 4.54 8.32 14.84
N GLU A 404 3.45 8.99 14.45
CA GLU A 404 2.68 8.63 13.24
C GLU A 404 3.56 8.70 11.99
N LYS A 405 4.34 9.79 11.85
CA LYS A 405 5.33 9.96 10.77
C LYS A 405 6.44 8.91 10.79
N LEU A 406 6.76 8.33 11.94
CA LEU A 406 7.74 7.23 12.05
C LEU A 406 7.12 5.86 11.75
N LYS A 407 5.83 5.68 12.05
CA LYS A 407 5.10 4.44 11.79
C LYS A 407 4.82 4.25 10.29
N GLN A 408 4.46 5.34 9.59
CA GLN A 408 4.11 5.28 8.16
C GLN A 408 5.17 4.60 7.28
N PRO A 409 6.48 4.94 7.35
CA PRO A 409 7.52 4.23 6.59
C PRO A 409 7.59 2.73 6.90
N SER A 410 7.23 2.32 8.12
CA SER A 410 7.20 0.91 8.51
C SER A 410 6.01 0.19 7.86
N ASP A 411 4.83 0.79 7.84
CA ASP A 411 3.65 0.28 7.11
C ASP A 411 3.94 0.18 5.60
N GLU A 412 4.57 1.19 5.01
CA GLU A 412 4.98 1.19 3.60
C GLU A 412 6.01 0.10 3.31
N THR A 413 7.00 -0.08 4.19
CA THR A 413 8.00 -1.13 4.05
C THR A 413 7.38 -2.52 4.14
N LEU A 414 6.47 -2.74 5.09
CA LEU A 414 5.72 -4.00 5.19
C LEU A 414 4.89 -4.27 3.94
N THR A 415 4.25 -3.23 3.40
CA THR A 415 3.50 -3.33 2.14
C THR A 415 4.39 -3.78 0.99
N LYS A 416 5.55 -3.14 0.81
CA LYS A 416 6.54 -3.51 -0.21
C LYS A 416 7.10 -4.93 -0.04
N ILE A 417 7.28 -5.38 1.21
CA ILE A 417 7.68 -6.77 1.50
C ILE A 417 6.59 -7.74 1.03
N ASN A 418 5.33 -7.44 1.34
CA ASN A 418 4.21 -8.30 0.96
C ASN A 418 3.91 -8.24 -0.54
N ASP A 419 4.19 -7.12 -1.21
CA ASP A 419 4.13 -7.02 -2.66
C ASP A 419 5.10 -7.98 -3.35
N ILE A 420 6.31 -8.16 -2.80
CA ILE A 420 7.29 -9.15 -3.30
C ILE A 420 6.83 -10.57 -2.97
N ILE A 421 6.44 -10.82 -1.71
CA ILE A 421 6.08 -12.16 -1.23
C ILE A 421 4.87 -12.70 -2.01
N CYS A 422 3.82 -11.89 -2.13
CA CYS A 422 2.56 -12.24 -2.77
C CYS A 422 2.48 -11.86 -4.26
N GLU A 423 3.60 -11.45 -4.87
CA GLU A 423 3.70 -11.17 -6.32
C GLU A 423 2.66 -10.15 -6.81
N TRP A 424 2.52 -9.04 -6.08
CA TRP A 424 1.77 -7.85 -6.54
C TRP A 424 2.59 -6.96 -7.47
N ILE A 425 3.90 -7.17 -7.52
CA ILE A 425 4.80 -6.63 -8.52
C ILE A 425 5.35 -7.76 -9.38
N ASP A 426 5.72 -7.44 -10.62
CA ASP A 426 6.19 -8.46 -11.56
C ASP A 426 7.60 -8.98 -11.21
N GLU A 427 7.95 -10.13 -11.77
CA GLU A 427 9.25 -10.75 -11.52
C GLU A 427 10.44 -9.89 -12.01
N LYS A 428 10.25 -9.07 -13.05
CA LYS A 428 11.31 -8.19 -13.58
C LYS A 428 11.62 -7.07 -12.59
N GLU A 429 10.59 -6.50 -11.96
CA GLU A 429 10.71 -5.50 -10.90
C GLU A 429 11.35 -6.10 -9.65
N ILE A 430 10.92 -7.30 -9.22
CA ILE A 430 11.56 -8.03 -8.11
C ILE A 430 13.05 -8.22 -8.40
N LYS A 431 13.39 -8.67 -9.62
CA LYS A 431 14.78 -8.84 -10.05
C LYS A 431 15.56 -7.53 -10.04
N LYS A 432 14.96 -6.42 -10.50
CA LYS A 432 15.58 -5.09 -10.46
C LYS A 432 15.88 -4.65 -9.02
N ILE A 433 14.99 -4.93 -8.08
CA ILE A 433 15.21 -4.64 -6.66
C ILE A 433 16.31 -5.55 -6.09
N ALA A 434 16.24 -6.85 -6.37
CA ALA A 434 17.21 -7.85 -5.92
C ALA A 434 18.63 -7.56 -6.42
N ASN A 435 18.80 -7.11 -7.67
CA ASN A 435 20.11 -6.75 -8.24
C ASN A 435 20.82 -5.59 -7.49
N ARG A 436 20.10 -4.83 -6.65
CA ARG A 436 20.67 -3.79 -5.78
C ARG A 436 21.10 -4.33 -4.41
N TYR A 437 20.86 -5.60 -4.13
CA TYR A 437 21.26 -6.25 -2.89
C TYR A 437 22.79 -6.28 -2.77
N LYS A 438 23.26 -5.97 -1.56
CA LYS A 438 24.64 -6.18 -1.13
C LYS A 438 24.60 -6.84 0.25
N PRO A 439 25.48 -7.80 0.55
CA PRO A 439 25.49 -8.45 1.85
C PRO A 439 25.92 -7.47 2.94
N HIS A 440 25.43 -7.70 4.17
CA HIS A 440 25.75 -6.86 5.32
C HIS A 440 27.26 -6.75 5.61
N SER A 441 28.05 -7.76 5.23
CA SER A 441 29.50 -7.78 5.34
C SER A 441 30.20 -6.75 4.44
N GLU A 442 29.62 -6.47 3.26
CA GLU A 442 30.10 -5.44 2.34
C GLU A 442 29.66 -4.05 2.82
N ILE A 443 28.40 -3.94 3.24
CA ILE A 443 27.77 -2.68 3.60
C ILE A 443 28.29 -2.14 4.94
N ARG A 444 28.57 -3.01 5.91
CA ARG A 444 28.92 -2.68 7.31
C ARG A 444 27.81 -1.86 7.99
N ILE A 445 26.73 -2.56 8.36
CA ILE A 445 25.57 -1.96 9.03
C ILE A 445 25.99 -1.35 10.37
N LEU A 446 25.65 -0.08 10.58
CA LEU A 446 25.91 0.65 11.81
C LEU A 446 24.85 0.30 12.86
N LYS A 447 25.30 0.02 14.08
CA LYS A 447 24.40 -0.18 15.22
C LYS A 447 23.71 1.15 15.57
N PRO A 448 22.37 1.22 15.59
CA PRO A 448 21.65 2.41 15.99
C PRO A 448 22.10 2.90 17.39
N PRO A 449 22.35 4.22 17.58
CA PRO A 449 22.74 4.77 18.87
C PRO A 449 21.76 4.44 20.00
N GLN A 450 20.48 4.31 19.68
CA GLN A 450 19.41 3.96 20.61
C GLN A 450 19.60 2.56 21.23
N LEU A 451 20.35 1.67 20.59
CA LEU A 451 20.63 0.32 21.09
C LEU A 451 21.97 0.23 21.85
N LYS A 452 22.66 1.35 22.07
CA LYS A 452 23.96 1.38 22.75
C LYS A 452 23.77 1.26 24.26
N GLY A 453 24.40 0.24 24.86
CA GLY A 453 24.36 0.02 26.32
C GLY A 453 23.06 -0.61 26.85
N ILE A 454 22.07 -0.86 25.99
CA ILE A 454 20.81 -1.52 26.37
C ILE A 454 20.92 -3.02 26.07
N ASN A 455 20.58 -3.85 27.05
CA ASN A 455 20.56 -5.31 26.88
C ASN A 455 19.20 -5.79 26.30
N GLU A 456 19.10 -7.06 25.89
CA GLU A 456 17.87 -7.57 25.26
C GLU A 456 16.68 -7.67 26.24
N GLU A 457 16.94 -7.94 27.52
CA GLU A 457 15.90 -8.03 28.56
C GLU A 457 15.26 -6.67 28.84
N GLU A 458 16.06 -5.61 28.85
CA GLU A 458 15.63 -4.22 28.97
C GLU A 458 14.77 -3.81 27.77
N ILE A 459 15.17 -4.17 26.54
CA ILE A 459 14.37 -3.87 25.33
C ILE A 459 13.02 -4.59 25.38
N ASN A 460 13.00 -5.85 25.84
CA ASN A 460 11.78 -6.65 25.89
C ASN A 460 10.82 -6.21 27.01
N SER A 461 11.36 -5.83 28.17
CA SER A 461 10.60 -5.33 29.32
C SER A 461 10.08 -3.90 29.11
N GLN A 462 10.77 -3.08 28.32
CA GLN A 462 10.30 -1.75 27.97
C GLN A 462 9.03 -1.81 27.10
N LYS A 463 8.08 -0.93 27.40
CA LYS A 463 6.89 -0.68 26.57
C LYS A 463 7.19 0.21 25.35
N ASP A 464 8.46 0.44 25.04
CA ASP A 464 8.89 1.24 23.90
C ASP A 464 8.87 0.41 22.61
N THR A 465 7.78 0.53 21.85
CA THR A 465 7.62 -0.15 20.57
C THR A 465 8.65 0.30 19.53
N VAL A 466 9.12 1.56 19.59
CA VAL A 466 10.11 2.10 18.65
C VAL A 466 11.45 1.42 18.86
N LEU A 467 11.85 1.23 20.12
CA LEU A 467 13.09 0.54 20.46
C LEU A 467 13.05 -0.94 20.05
N LYS A 468 11.92 -1.62 20.30
CA LYS A 468 11.69 -3.00 19.85
C LYS A 468 11.76 -3.14 18.33
N LEU A 469 11.12 -2.23 17.60
CA LEU A 469 11.16 -2.20 16.14
C LEU A 469 12.57 -1.92 15.60
N THR A 470 13.29 -0.98 16.22
CA THR A 470 14.68 -0.66 15.87
C THR A 470 15.59 -1.86 16.06
N LYS A 471 15.47 -2.57 17.19
CA LYS A 471 16.20 -3.82 17.45
C LYS A 471 15.83 -4.90 16.44
N PHE A 472 14.55 -5.09 16.17
CA PHE A 472 14.07 -6.07 15.20
C PHE A 472 14.67 -5.82 13.81
N VAL A 473 14.55 -4.59 13.29
CA VAL A 473 15.08 -4.22 11.96
C VAL A 473 16.59 -4.38 11.91
N TYR A 474 17.31 -3.90 12.93
CA TYR A 474 18.76 -4.05 13.01
C TYR A 474 19.19 -5.52 13.00
N ASP A 475 18.51 -6.37 13.78
CA ASP A 475 18.78 -7.81 13.80
C ASP A 475 18.51 -8.46 12.44
N GLN A 476 17.42 -8.09 11.77
CA GLN A 476 17.15 -8.59 10.41
C GLN A 476 18.27 -8.16 9.46
N LEU A 477 18.70 -6.90 9.47
CA LEU A 477 19.77 -6.40 8.61
C LEU A 477 21.12 -7.10 8.86
N CYS A 478 21.41 -7.51 10.10
CA CYS A 478 22.66 -8.17 10.45
C CYS A 478 22.64 -9.69 10.24
N LYS A 479 21.51 -10.36 10.53
CA LYS A 479 21.42 -11.82 10.56
C LYS A 479 20.83 -12.40 9.28
N PHE A 480 19.97 -11.66 8.57
CA PHE A 480 19.35 -12.14 7.35
C PHE A 480 20.32 -12.05 6.18
N ASN A 481 20.74 -13.21 5.67
CA ASN A 481 21.65 -13.31 4.53
C ASN A 481 20.96 -14.07 3.37
N PRO A 482 20.04 -13.42 2.65
CA PRO A 482 19.24 -14.07 1.62
C PRO A 482 20.08 -14.51 0.43
N LYS A 483 19.75 -15.68 -0.11
CA LYS A 483 20.32 -16.25 -1.34
C LYS A 483 19.36 -16.17 -2.51
N GLU A 484 18.06 -16.23 -2.24
CA GLU A 484 17.01 -16.24 -3.23
C GLU A 484 16.62 -14.83 -3.63
N MET A 485 16.18 -14.67 -4.89
CA MET A 485 15.83 -13.36 -5.47
C MET A 485 14.79 -12.60 -4.63
N LYS A 486 13.73 -13.27 -4.15
CA LYS A 486 12.72 -12.66 -3.29
C LYS A 486 13.30 -12.22 -1.95
N GLY A 487 14.15 -13.05 -1.33
CA GLY A 487 14.81 -12.73 -0.07
C GLY A 487 15.70 -11.49 -0.20
N GLN A 488 16.48 -11.40 -1.28
CA GLN A 488 17.32 -10.25 -1.60
C GLN A 488 16.50 -8.97 -1.81
N ALA A 489 15.39 -9.06 -2.53
CA ALA A 489 14.50 -7.93 -2.74
C ALA A 489 13.84 -7.46 -1.42
N VAL A 490 13.39 -8.39 -0.57
CA VAL A 490 12.84 -8.10 0.76
C VAL A 490 13.88 -7.40 1.62
N TYR A 491 15.12 -7.92 1.67
CA TYR A 491 16.22 -7.30 2.40
C TYR A 491 16.50 -5.87 1.93
N LYS A 492 16.47 -5.62 0.61
CA LYS A 492 16.67 -4.28 0.07
C LYS A 492 15.57 -3.29 0.49
N ASN A 493 14.32 -3.73 0.58
CA ASN A 493 13.23 -2.88 1.07
C ASN A 493 13.34 -2.55 2.55
N ILE A 494 13.77 -3.50 3.40
CA ILE A 494 14.03 -3.24 4.83
C ILE A 494 15.12 -2.18 5.00
N MET A 495 16.15 -2.23 4.16
CA MET A 495 17.24 -1.27 4.17
C MET A 495 16.83 0.13 3.70
N GLY A 496 15.79 0.22 2.86
CA GLY A 496 15.35 1.46 2.22
C GLY A 496 16.14 1.80 0.95
N GLU A 497 15.71 2.87 0.27
CA GLU A 497 16.34 3.35 -0.98
C GLU A 497 17.56 4.23 -0.70
N MET A 498 17.41 5.19 0.22
CA MET A 498 18.52 5.95 0.80
C MET A 498 19.05 5.12 1.95
N ASN A 499 20.18 4.44 1.80
CA ASN A 499 20.78 3.66 2.88
C ASN A 499 21.38 4.62 3.93
N PRO A 500 20.79 4.89 5.11
CA PRO A 500 21.44 5.76 6.11
C PRO A 500 22.22 4.90 7.12
N ALA A 501 22.14 3.57 6.99
CA ALA A 501 22.53 2.62 8.01
C ALA A 501 23.92 2.00 7.76
N SER A 502 24.75 2.54 6.85
CA SER A 502 26.05 1.95 6.53
C SER A 502 27.21 2.92 6.54
N CYS A 503 28.42 2.38 6.74
CA CYS A 503 29.66 3.15 6.62
C CYS A 503 29.85 3.74 5.21
N ALA A 504 29.50 2.99 4.16
CA ALA A 504 29.66 3.46 2.78
C ALA A 504 28.79 4.70 2.51
N ASP A 505 27.61 4.74 3.09
CA ASP A 505 26.67 5.84 2.90
C ASP A 505 27.00 7.05 3.76
N VAL A 506 27.46 6.84 5.01
CA VAL A 506 28.04 7.92 5.81
C VAL A 506 29.21 8.56 5.06
N ILE A 507 30.09 7.75 4.46
CA ILE A 507 31.17 8.26 3.61
C ILE A 507 30.62 9.04 2.40
N SER A 508 29.57 8.55 1.75
CA SER A 508 28.92 9.22 0.62
C SER A 508 28.30 10.58 1.02
N ILE A 509 27.59 10.63 2.13
CA ILE A 509 27.00 11.86 2.70
C ILE A 509 28.11 12.85 3.06
N LEU A 510 29.16 12.40 3.75
CA LEU A 510 30.30 13.25 4.10
C LEU A 510 31.01 13.78 2.85
N LYS A 511 31.16 12.97 1.81
CA LYS A 511 31.71 13.42 0.51
C LYS A 511 30.81 14.46 -0.15
N LYS A 512 29.49 14.27 -0.15
CA LYS A 512 28.53 15.22 -0.72
C LYS A 512 28.52 16.54 0.06
N SER A 513 28.50 16.46 1.40
CA SER A 513 28.58 17.62 2.29
C SER A 513 29.86 18.41 2.06
N ARG A 514 31.01 17.73 1.99
CA ARG A 514 32.30 18.37 1.68
C ARG A 514 32.30 19.01 0.29
N LYS A 515 31.65 18.40 -0.71
CA LYS A 515 31.53 18.99 -2.04
C LYS A 515 30.72 20.29 -2.00
N GLN A 516 29.60 20.29 -1.27
CA GLN A 516 28.76 21.47 -1.10
C GLN A 516 29.50 22.59 -0.36
N GLU A 517 30.20 22.27 0.73
CA GLU A 517 31.04 23.22 1.47
C GLU A 517 32.09 23.88 0.55
N LEU A 518 32.76 23.10 -0.31
CA LEU A 518 33.71 23.65 -1.29
C LEU A 518 33.05 24.53 -2.37
N GLU A 519 31.83 24.21 -2.80
CA GLU A 519 31.06 25.03 -3.74
C GLU A 519 30.63 26.37 -3.09
N GLU A 520 30.23 26.34 -1.82
CA GLU A 520 29.93 27.51 -1.01
C GLU A 520 31.17 28.39 -0.81
N ASP A 521 32.31 27.81 -0.42
CA ASP A 521 33.59 28.52 -0.28
C ASP A 521 34.04 29.18 -1.60
N THR A 522 33.88 28.48 -2.73
CA THR A 522 34.20 29.03 -4.06
C THR A 522 33.30 30.22 -4.38
N THR A 523 32.02 30.14 -4.04
CA THR A 523 31.06 31.22 -4.24
C THR A 523 31.40 32.44 -3.38
N ILE A 524 31.80 32.22 -2.12
CA ILE A 524 32.27 33.27 -1.23
C ILE A 524 33.55 33.93 -1.78
N LEU A 525 34.52 33.14 -2.24
CA LEU A 525 35.74 33.65 -2.87
C LEU A 525 35.44 34.51 -4.10
N GLN A 526 34.55 34.07 -4.99
CA GLN A 526 34.12 34.85 -6.16
C GLN A 526 33.38 36.13 -5.75
N ALA A 527 32.54 36.07 -4.71
CA ALA A 527 31.89 37.25 -4.15
C ALA A 527 32.93 38.24 -3.57
N LEU A 528 34.00 37.76 -2.94
CA LEU A 528 35.11 38.57 -2.44
C LEU A 528 36.01 39.12 -3.56
N GLU A 529 36.18 38.40 -4.67
CA GLU A 529 36.93 38.89 -5.84
C GLU A 529 36.15 39.96 -6.62
N THR A 530 34.83 39.82 -6.69
CA THR A 530 33.93 40.84 -7.28
C THR A 530 33.63 41.98 -6.32
N TYR A 531 33.89 41.78 -5.03
CA TYR A 531 33.99 42.86 -4.05
C TYR A 531 35.23 43.68 -4.38
N ILE A 532 35.07 44.64 -5.29
CA ILE A 532 36.04 45.72 -5.47
C ILE A 532 36.00 46.49 -4.14
N PRO A 533 37.06 46.47 -3.31
CA PRO A 533 37.10 47.39 -2.19
C PRO A 533 37.02 48.79 -2.79
N LEU A 534 36.03 49.58 -2.38
CA LEU A 534 35.91 51.01 -2.67
C LEU A 534 37.14 51.82 -2.17
N GLN A 535 38.23 51.17 -1.75
CA GLN A 535 39.46 51.72 -1.21
C GLN A 535 40.71 51.43 -2.05
N ALA A 536 40.60 51.00 -3.32
CA ALA A 536 41.77 50.80 -4.17
C ALA A 536 41.64 51.44 -5.57
N ASN A 537 41.05 52.62 -5.64
CA ASN A 537 41.38 53.54 -6.74
C ASN A 537 42.16 54.72 -6.11
N ASN A 538 43.29 55.09 -6.72
CA ASN A 538 44.09 56.27 -6.34
C ASN A 538 43.56 57.54 -7.04
N TYR A 539 42.36 57.51 -7.61
CA TYR A 539 41.73 58.72 -8.11
C TYR A 539 41.22 59.46 -6.88
N LEU A 540 41.68 60.71 -6.70
CA LEU A 540 40.94 61.64 -5.87
C LEU A 540 39.49 61.60 -6.37
N TYR A 541 38.56 61.30 -5.47
CA TYR A 541 37.16 61.62 -5.71
C TYR A 541 37.08 63.15 -5.81
N ILE A 542 37.09 63.66 -7.04
CA ILE A 542 36.84 65.07 -7.31
C ILE A 542 35.33 65.19 -7.32
N ASP A 543 34.80 65.61 -6.17
CA ASP A 543 33.42 66.02 -6.00
C ASP A 543 33.14 67.09 -7.06
N SER A 544 32.26 66.79 -8.00
CA SER A 544 31.83 67.75 -9.00
C SER A 544 31.00 68.82 -8.30
N ASP A 545 31.65 69.93 -7.93
CA ASP A 545 31.22 71.35 -7.81
C ASP A 545 29.71 71.72 -7.72
N ASP A 546 28.84 70.90 -7.14
CA ASP A 546 27.47 71.28 -6.81
C ASP A 546 27.30 71.36 -5.28
N ASN A 547 27.35 72.60 -4.80
CA ASN A 547 27.23 73.05 -3.40
C ASN A 547 25.86 72.70 -2.77
N GLU A 548 25.56 71.42 -2.54
CA GLU A 548 24.47 71.01 -1.65
C GLU A 548 24.94 69.92 -0.68
N LYS A 549 25.21 70.34 0.57
CA LYS A 549 25.32 69.55 1.81
C LYS A 549 25.69 68.08 1.63
N ASN A 550 26.99 67.81 1.49
CA ASN A 550 27.50 66.44 1.50
C ASN A 550 27.59 65.89 2.93
N ASP A 551 26.59 65.09 3.33
CA ASP A 551 26.66 64.10 4.43
C ASP A 551 27.43 62.82 3.97
N SER A 552 28.41 62.97 3.07
CA SER A 552 29.19 61.84 2.56
C SER A 552 30.23 61.42 3.59
N TYR A 553 30.08 60.20 4.08
CA TYR A 553 30.88 59.62 5.15
C TYR A 553 32.27 59.21 4.64
N ASP A 554 33.33 59.91 5.04
CA ASP A 554 34.70 59.48 4.76
C ASP A 554 35.04 58.23 5.58
N CYS A 555 34.82 57.08 4.95
CA CYS A 555 35.10 55.77 5.53
C CYS A 555 36.58 55.59 5.90
N HIS A 556 37.51 56.26 5.20
CA HIS A 556 38.93 56.18 5.53
C HIS A 556 39.22 56.94 6.82
N GLN A 557 38.72 58.18 6.93
CA GLN A 557 38.86 58.97 8.15
C GLN A 557 38.16 58.31 9.35
N ARG A 558 37.02 57.65 9.14
CA ARG A 558 36.33 56.88 10.20
C ARG A 558 37.15 55.68 10.67
N ILE A 559 37.74 54.91 9.75
CA ILE A 559 38.59 53.76 10.11
C ILE A 559 39.86 54.25 10.83
N ILE A 560 40.46 55.36 10.40
CA ILE A 560 41.59 55.97 11.11
C ILE A 560 41.17 56.38 12.53
N ASN A 561 40.02 57.03 12.69
CA ASN A 561 39.53 57.44 14.01
C ASN A 561 39.26 56.24 14.92
N LEU A 562 38.67 55.15 14.40
CA LEU A 562 38.46 53.91 15.17
C LEU A 562 39.77 53.25 15.60
N LEU A 563 40.79 53.26 14.73
CA LEU A 563 42.11 52.71 15.06
C LEU A 563 42.88 53.60 16.06
N VAL A 564 42.62 54.90 16.08
CA VAL A 564 43.14 55.84 17.07
C VAL A 564 42.43 55.65 18.41
N GLU A 565 41.10 55.54 18.42
CA GLU A 565 40.28 55.26 19.61
C GLU A 565 40.70 53.93 20.27
N GLN A 566 40.90 52.85 19.49
CA GLN A 566 41.41 51.58 20.02
C GLN A 566 42.83 51.69 20.61
N LYS A 567 43.68 52.57 20.07
CA LYS A 567 45.02 52.79 20.63
C LYS A 567 44.99 53.60 21.94
N GLU A 568 43.98 54.44 22.13
CA GLU A 568 43.77 55.19 23.36
C GLU A 568 43.12 54.33 24.45
N GLU A 569 42.15 53.47 24.11
CA GLU A 569 41.56 52.49 25.04
C GLU A 569 42.63 51.51 25.57
N ASN A 570 43.48 50.98 24.68
CA ASN A 570 44.56 50.07 25.10
C ASN A 570 45.65 50.75 25.96
N LYS A 571 45.81 52.09 25.90
CA LYS A 571 46.72 52.84 26.78
C LYS A 571 46.12 53.04 28.18
N ASN A 572 44.81 53.22 28.28
CA ASN A 572 44.11 53.36 29.57
C ASN A 572 44.08 52.03 30.34
N ASP A 573 43.94 50.89 29.64
CA ASP A 573 43.95 49.56 30.27
C ASP A 573 45.34 49.17 30.79
N GLN A 574 46.43 49.64 30.16
CA GLN A 574 47.79 49.43 30.67
C GLN A 574 48.14 50.30 31.88
N GLN A 575 47.51 51.47 32.05
CA GLN A 575 47.68 52.30 33.25
C GLN A 575 46.86 51.78 34.45
N GLN A 576 45.77 51.05 34.23
CA GLN A 576 44.99 50.43 35.31
C GLN A 576 45.61 49.12 35.85
N GLN A 577 46.58 48.52 35.15
CA GLN A 577 47.27 47.30 35.59
C GLN A 577 48.59 47.54 36.37
N GLN A 578 48.95 48.81 36.67
CA GLN A 578 50.13 49.17 37.48
C GLN A 578 49.79 49.88 38.81
N VAL A 579 48.59 49.68 39.37
CA VAL A 579 48.25 50.08 40.75
C VAL A 579 48.15 48.87 41.66
#